data_AF-A0A1V2YFD8-F1
#
_entry.id   AF-A0A1V2YFD8-F1
#
_cell.length_a   1.000
_cell.length_b   1.000
_cell.length_c   1.000
_cell.angle_alpha   90.00
_cell.angle_beta   90.00
_cell.angle_gamma   90.00
#
_symmetry.space_group_name_H-M   'P 1'
#
loop_
_entity.id
_entity.type
_entity.pdbx_description
1 polymer ?
#
loop_
_entity_poly.entity_id
_entity_poly.type
_entity_poly.pdbx_seq_one_letter_code
_entity_poly.pdbx_strand_id
1 'polypeptide(L)'
;MKKVKFLAPIMVALSAMTAKLVSLKQKTNKKDCVVITTVEISEIISQFQEDGIFYITVKFDNAYTNSDEVVSFKVSESIYNQISKQQGFIGITLRMIVPHGQPKLNIIDNEMIFEYLKTYSYNCEVIYINTVDNQILQ
;
A
#
# COMPACT_ATOMS: atom_id res chain seq x y z
N MET A 1 46.80 -67.44 -34.39
CA MET A 1 45.63 -67.14 -33.50
C MET A 1 46.03 -66.12 -32.46
N LYS A 2 45.08 -65.27 -32.05
CA LYS A 2 45.09 -64.24 -30.98
C LYS A 2 45.35 -62.78 -31.40
N LYS A 3 44.24 -62.20 -31.90
CA LYS A 3 43.55 -60.99 -31.41
C LYS A 3 44.38 -59.72 -31.17
N VAL A 4 44.18 -58.79 -32.10
CA VAL A 4 44.21 -57.33 -31.95
C VAL A 4 43.57 -56.87 -30.63
N LYS A 5 44.15 -55.84 -30.00
CA LYS A 5 43.41 -54.70 -29.42
C LYS A 5 44.36 -53.56 -29.02
N PHE A 6 44.53 -52.62 -29.95
CA PHE A 6 44.82 -51.22 -29.66
C PHE A 6 43.67 -50.68 -28.79
N LEU A 7 43.99 -50.14 -27.61
CA LEU A 7 43.07 -49.31 -26.84
C LEU A 7 43.87 -48.12 -26.32
N ALA A 8 43.81 -47.03 -27.09
CA ALA A 8 44.15 -45.71 -26.61
C ALA A 8 43.23 -45.35 -25.43
N PRO A 9 43.74 -44.74 -24.34
CA PRO A 9 42.87 -44.21 -23.31
C PRO A 9 42.04 -43.06 -23.91
N ILE A 10 40.74 -43.28 -23.95
CA ILE A 10 39.72 -42.29 -24.30
C ILE A 10 39.92 -41.10 -23.37
N MET A 11 40.37 -39.97 -23.92
CA MET A 11 40.30 -38.68 -23.22
C MET A 11 38.84 -38.42 -22.88
N VAL A 12 38.54 -38.40 -21.59
CA VAL A 12 37.27 -37.95 -21.04
C VAL A 12 37.21 -36.43 -21.25
N ALA A 13 36.58 -36.00 -22.34
CA ALA A 13 36.15 -34.62 -22.52
C ALA A 13 34.95 -34.37 -21.59
N LEU A 14 35.24 -34.10 -20.31
CA LEU A 14 34.28 -33.57 -19.36
C LEU A 14 34.66 -32.12 -19.03
N SER A 15 34.80 -31.27 -20.04
CA SER A 15 34.59 -29.84 -19.83
C SER A 15 33.08 -29.61 -19.74
N ALA A 16 32.52 -30.00 -18.59
CA ALA A 16 31.21 -29.57 -18.17
C ALA A 16 31.21 -28.05 -18.30
N MET A 17 30.46 -27.61 -19.30
CA MET A 17 30.03 -26.24 -19.54
C MET A 17 29.74 -25.64 -18.16
N THR A 18 30.68 -24.84 -17.64
CA THR A 18 30.37 -23.96 -16.53
C THR A 18 29.37 -23.01 -17.13
N ALA A 19 28.10 -23.35 -16.97
CA ALA A 19 27.03 -22.39 -17.05
C ALA A 19 27.52 -21.28 -16.14
N LYS A 20 28.03 -20.20 -16.76
CA LYS A 20 27.76 -18.87 -16.26
C LYS A 20 26.26 -18.91 -16.05
N LEU A 21 25.85 -19.29 -14.85
CA LEU A 21 24.79 -18.62 -14.14
C LEU A 21 25.21 -17.16 -14.18
N VAL A 22 24.95 -16.53 -15.33
CA VAL A 22 24.40 -15.21 -15.36
C VAL A 22 23.15 -15.39 -14.53
N SER A 23 23.35 -15.28 -13.22
CA SER A 23 22.32 -14.87 -12.31
C SER A 23 21.95 -13.52 -12.90
N LEU A 24 21.02 -13.55 -13.86
CA LEU A 24 20.08 -12.48 -14.05
C LEU A 24 19.48 -12.36 -12.66
N LYS A 25 20.15 -11.55 -11.82
CA LYS A 25 19.45 -10.67 -10.90
C LYS A 25 18.53 -9.92 -11.85
N GLN A 26 17.37 -10.51 -12.12
CA GLN A 26 16.18 -9.74 -12.42
C GLN A 26 16.19 -8.73 -11.30
N LYS A 27 16.62 -7.50 -11.61
CA LYS A 27 16.23 -6.33 -10.86
C LYS A 27 14.73 -6.29 -11.04
N THR A 28 14.02 -7.13 -10.29
CA THR A 28 12.63 -6.89 -9.96
C THR A 28 12.66 -5.52 -9.33
N ASN A 29 12.17 -4.56 -10.09
CA ASN A 29 12.04 -3.18 -9.65
C ASN A 29 11.11 -3.25 -8.44
N LYS A 30 11.69 -3.33 -7.24
CA LYS A 30 10.94 -3.34 -5.98
C LYS A 30 10.36 -1.94 -5.83
N LYS A 31 9.18 -1.72 -6.38
CA LYS A 31 8.50 -0.44 -6.33
C LYS A 31 7.34 -0.53 -5.36
N ASP A 32 7.22 0.52 -4.55
CA ASP A 32 6.05 0.72 -3.72
C ASP A 32 4.81 0.87 -4.60
N CYS A 33 3.67 0.43 -4.08
CA CYS A 33 2.39 0.53 -4.75
C CYS A 33 1.63 1.72 -4.19
N VAL A 34 1.16 2.61 -5.05
CA VAL A 34 0.22 3.66 -4.65
C VAL A 34 -1.19 3.13 -4.89
N VAL A 35 -2.00 3.12 -3.84
CA VAL A 35 -3.41 2.73 -3.89
C VAL A 35 -4.25 3.96 -3.56
N ILE A 36 -5.30 4.19 -4.34
CA ILE A 36 -6.30 5.21 -4.04
C ILE A 36 -7.58 4.48 -3.70
N THR A 37 -8.14 4.76 -2.53
CA THR A 37 -9.40 4.16 -2.07
C THR A 37 -10.26 5.21 -1.41
N THR A 38 -11.56 5.01 -1.47
CA THR A 38 -12.53 5.81 -0.73
C THR A 38 -13.09 4.96 0.40
N VAL A 39 -13.23 5.55 1.57
CA VAL A 39 -13.79 4.93 2.77
C VAL A 39 -14.84 5.85 3.36
N GLU A 40 -15.93 5.26 3.82
CA GLU A 40 -17.03 6.02 4.42
C GLU A 40 -16.69 6.36 5.86
N ILE A 41 -17.03 7.59 6.25
CA ILE A 41 -16.80 8.09 7.60
C ILE A 41 -18.12 8.61 8.14
N SER A 42 -18.36 8.41 9.44
CA SER A 42 -19.52 8.98 10.11
C SER A 42 -19.28 10.44 10.49
N GLU A 43 -18.05 10.78 10.91
CA GLU A 43 -17.70 12.12 11.37
C GLU A 43 -16.19 12.39 11.35
N ILE A 44 -15.83 13.67 11.32
CA ILE A 44 -14.48 14.16 11.64
C ILE A 44 -14.54 14.68 13.07
N ILE A 45 -13.82 14.03 13.98
CA ILE A 45 -13.91 14.29 15.43
C ILE A 45 -13.00 15.45 15.83
N SER A 46 -11.80 15.53 15.24
CA SER A 46 -10.81 16.52 15.63
C SER A 46 -9.87 16.88 14.49
N GLN A 47 -9.22 18.02 14.66
CA GLN A 47 -8.18 18.55 13.77
C GLN A 47 -7.01 19.01 14.64
N PHE A 48 -5.80 18.67 14.24
CA PHE A 48 -4.59 19.12 14.95
C PHE A 48 -3.43 19.31 13.99
N GLN A 49 -2.44 20.08 14.43
CA GLN A 49 -1.21 20.35 13.70
C GLN A 49 -0.02 19.98 14.57
N GLU A 50 0.93 19.23 14.00
CA GLU A 50 2.16 18.82 14.67
C GLU A 50 3.33 18.97 13.69
N ASP A 51 4.39 19.65 14.10
CA ASP A 51 5.60 19.88 13.29
C ASP A 51 5.34 20.44 11.87
N GLY A 52 4.34 21.31 11.74
CA GLY A 52 3.96 21.90 10.44
C GLY A 52 3.17 20.95 9.53
N ILE A 53 2.78 19.78 10.02
CA ILE A 53 1.95 18.79 9.33
C ILE A 53 0.53 18.87 9.88
N PHE A 54 -0.46 18.79 8.99
CA PHE A 54 -1.89 18.90 9.31
C PHE A 54 -2.53 17.51 9.37
N TYR A 55 -3.33 17.27 10.40
CA TYR A 55 -4.00 16.00 10.63
C TYR A 55 -5.48 16.17 10.94
N ILE A 56 -6.26 15.18 10.53
CA ILE A 56 -7.67 15.03 10.89
C ILE A 56 -7.87 13.67 11.54
N THR A 57 -8.71 13.61 12.57
CA THR A 57 -9.14 12.35 13.18
C THR A 57 -10.57 12.06 12.76
N VAL A 58 -10.78 10.90 12.14
CA VAL A 58 -12.08 10.49 11.60
C VAL A 58 -12.60 9.28 12.34
N LYS A 59 -13.92 9.17 12.41
CA LYS A 59 -14.64 7.97 12.82
C LYS A 59 -15.23 7.31 11.58
N PHE A 60 -15.00 6.01 11.42
CA PHE A 60 -15.54 5.27 10.28
C PHE A 60 -17.02 4.98 10.45
N ASP A 61 -17.73 4.81 9.33
CA ASP A 61 -19.09 4.28 9.38
C ASP A 61 -19.07 2.78 9.77
N ASN A 62 -20.14 2.31 10.41
CA ASN A 62 -20.29 0.95 10.95
C ASN A 62 -20.22 -0.15 9.89
N ALA A 63 -20.19 0.22 8.59
CA ALA A 63 -19.95 -0.71 7.49
C ALA A 63 -18.53 -1.34 7.55
N TYR A 64 -17.60 -0.73 8.27
CA TYR A 64 -16.20 -1.19 8.40
C TYR A 64 -15.88 -1.75 9.79
N THR A 65 -16.61 -1.35 10.83
CA THR A 65 -16.36 -1.76 12.22
C THR A 65 -17.65 -1.90 13.02
N ASN A 66 -17.62 -2.70 14.09
CA ASN A 66 -18.65 -2.69 15.14
C ASN A 66 -18.33 -1.68 16.27
N SER A 67 -17.41 -0.72 16.05
CA SER A 67 -16.78 0.03 17.14
C SER A 67 -16.64 1.52 16.85
N ASP A 68 -16.66 2.34 17.91
CA ASP A 68 -16.39 3.78 17.91
C ASP A 68 -14.91 4.13 17.61
N GLU A 69 -14.27 3.38 16.73
CA GLU A 69 -12.86 3.52 16.45
C GLU A 69 -12.54 4.71 15.56
N VAL A 70 -11.43 5.35 15.89
CA VAL A 70 -11.00 6.62 15.31
C VAL A 70 -9.58 6.48 14.79
N VAL A 71 -9.31 7.07 13.64
CA VAL A 71 -7.96 7.06 13.03
C VAL A 71 -7.61 8.45 12.55
N SER A 72 -6.36 8.85 12.81
CA SER A 72 -5.84 10.13 12.34
C SER A 72 -5.09 9.96 11.03
N PHE A 73 -5.38 10.85 10.08
CA PHE A 73 -4.74 10.90 8.76
C PHE A 73 -4.14 12.26 8.50
N LYS A 74 -3.04 12.26 7.74
CA LYS A 74 -2.47 13.49 7.19
C LYS A 74 -3.41 14.08 6.13
N VAL A 75 -3.52 15.40 6.11
CA VAL A 75 -4.24 16.18 5.10
C VAL A 75 -3.38 17.31 4.55
N SER A 76 -3.78 17.87 3.41
CA SER A 76 -3.28 19.16 2.94
C SER A 76 -3.81 20.30 3.82
N GLU A 77 -3.09 21.41 3.88
CA GLU A 77 -3.55 22.64 4.55
C GLU A 77 -4.87 23.16 3.97
N SER A 78 -5.06 23.00 2.66
CA SER A 78 -6.30 23.38 1.96
C SER A 78 -7.51 22.64 2.53
N ILE A 79 -7.42 21.31 2.64
CA ILE A 79 -8.48 20.46 3.19
C ILE A 79 -8.70 20.81 4.66
N TYR A 80 -7.63 20.91 5.45
CA TYR A 80 -7.68 21.28 6.86
C TYR A 80 -8.51 22.55 7.10
N ASN A 81 -8.22 23.62 6.36
CA ASN A 81 -8.89 24.90 6.50
C ASN A 81 -10.37 24.89 6.05
N GLN A 82 -10.76 23.95 5.18
CA GLN A 82 -12.12 23.85 4.66
C GLN A 82 -13.06 23.05 5.57
N ILE A 83 -12.54 22.09 6.35
CA ILE A 83 -13.36 21.21 7.23
C ILE A 83 -14.15 22.02 8.25
N SER A 84 -13.55 23.05 8.84
CA SER A 84 -14.19 23.91 9.84
C SER A 84 -15.49 24.61 9.38
N LYS A 85 -15.74 24.63 8.07
CA LYS A 85 -16.86 25.33 7.44
C LYS A 85 -18.00 24.41 7.00
N GLN A 86 -17.82 23.09 7.12
CA GLN A 86 -18.71 22.09 6.54
C GLN A 86 -19.36 21.23 7.62
N GLN A 87 -20.63 20.88 7.43
CA GLN A 87 -21.34 19.90 8.24
C GLN A 87 -21.76 18.73 7.35
N GLY A 88 -21.72 17.51 7.90
CA GLY A 88 -22.09 16.29 7.18
C GLY A 88 -20.97 15.79 6.27
N PHE A 89 -20.32 14.70 6.67
CA PHE A 89 -19.30 14.01 5.88
C PHE A 89 -19.82 12.63 5.48
N ILE A 90 -19.57 12.23 4.24
CA ILE A 90 -19.96 10.90 3.72
C ILE A 90 -18.73 9.98 3.66
N GLY A 91 -17.57 10.52 3.31
CA GLY A 91 -16.37 9.71 3.12
C GLY A 91 -15.12 10.51 2.86
N ILE A 92 -13.99 9.82 2.94
CA ILE A 92 -12.68 10.36 2.61
C ILE A 92 -12.03 9.49 1.53
N THR A 93 -11.32 10.14 0.62
CA THR A 93 -10.47 9.45 -0.34
C THR A 93 -9.03 9.52 0.15
N LEU A 94 -8.43 8.35 0.29
CA LEU A 94 -7.09 8.14 0.80
C LEU A 94 -6.15 7.75 -0.33
N ARG A 95 -5.00 8.41 -0.36
CA ARG A 95 -3.81 7.95 -1.08
C ARG A 95 -2.94 7.17 -0.10
N MET A 96 -2.77 5.88 -0.36
CA MET A 96 -1.99 4.96 0.47
C MET A 96 -0.73 4.52 -0.26
N ILE A 97 0.41 4.58 0.41
CA ILE A 97 1.68 4.03 -0.07
C ILE A 97 1.87 2.67 0.59
N VAL A 98 1.81 1.59 -0.21
CA VAL A 98 2.03 0.22 0.25
C VAL A 98 3.46 -0.19 -0.10
N PRO A 99 4.37 -0.36 0.89
CA PRO A 99 5.76 -0.71 0.64
C PRO A 99 5.89 -2.05 -0.07
N HIS A 100 6.89 -2.17 -0.95
CA HIS A 100 7.16 -3.43 -1.62
C HIS A 100 7.43 -4.58 -0.62
N GLY A 101 6.67 -5.68 -0.73
CA GLY A 101 6.83 -6.87 0.11
C GLY A 101 5.83 -6.95 1.26
N GLN A 102 5.03 -5.90 1.47
CA GLN A 102 3.81 -5.99 2.27
C GLN A 102 2.73 -6.74 1.48
N PRO A 103 1.80 -7.43 2.17
CA PRO A 103 0.65 -8.03 1.49
C PRO A 103 -0.06 -6.92 0.72
N LYS A 104 -0.15 -7.08 -0.59
CA LYS A 104 -0.97 -6.20 -1.41
C LYS A 104 -2.39 -6.34 -0.87
N LEU A 105 -3.01 -5.22 -0.51
CA LEU A 105 -4.43 -5.18 -0.23
C LEU A 105 -5.13 -5.79 -1.44
N ASN A 106 -5.68 -6.99 -1.30
CA ASN A 106 -6.75 -7.43 -2.19
C ASN A 106 -7.95 -6.62 -1.70
N ILE A 107 -8.22 -5.51 -2.39
CA ILE A 107 -9.20 -4.45 -2.04
C ILE A 107 -10.64 -4.99 -2.24
N ILE A 108 -10.94 -6.17 -1.71
CA ILE A 108 -12.25 -6.82 -1.83
C ILE A 108 -12.90 -6.94 -0.44
N ASP A 109 -12.13 -6.82 0.64
CA ASP A 109 -12.62 -6.94 2.01
C ASP A 109 -12.44 -5.64 2.80
N ASN A 110 -13.55 -5.06 3.23
CA ASN A 110 -13.62 -3.82 4.00
C ASN A 110 -12.91 -3.96 5.36
N GLU A 111 -12.94 -5.15 5.98
CA GLU A 111 -12.27 -5.41 7.26
C GLU A 111 -10.74 -5.33 7.10
N MET A 112 -10.21 -5.87 6.00
CA MET A 112 -8.77 -5.82 5.71
C MET A 112 -8.26 -4.40 5.44
N ILE A 113 -9.07 -3.58 4.75
CA ILE A 113 -8.74 -2.17 4.52
C ILE A 113 -8.65 -1.46 5.87
N PHE A 114 -9.61 -1.69 6.75
CA PHE A 114 -9.66 -1.03 8.04
C PHE A 114 -8.46 -1.39 8.94
N GLU A 115 -8.12 -2.68 9.07
CA GLU A 115 -6.93 -3.10 9.84
C GLU A 115 -5.62 -2.53 9.28
N TYR A 116 -5.52 -2.41 7.95
CA TYR A 116 -4.40 -1.72 7.31
C TYR A 116 -4.36 -0.24 7.68
N LEU A 117 -5.50 0.46 7.62
CA LEU A 117 -5.58 1.88 7.93
C LEU A 117 -5.21 2.17 9.38
N LYS A 118 -5.60 1.32 10.32
CA LYS A 118 -5.17 1.43 11.74
C LYS A 118 -3.66 1.30 11.89
N THR A 119 -3.08 0.28 11.23
CA THR A 119 -1.67 -0.07 11.42
C THR A 119 -0.73 0.87 10.66
N TYR A 120 -1.18 1.38 9.51
CA TYR A 120 -0.37 2.10 8.53
C TYR A 120 -0.94 3.46 8.12
N SER A 121 -1.73 4.10 8.99
CA SER A 121 -2.30 5.45 8.73
C SER A 121 -1.25 6.49 8.40
N TYR A 122 -0.04 6.38 8.95
CA TYR A 122 1.10 7.26 8.66
C TYR A 122 1.59 7.17 7.20
N ASN A 123 1.25 6.09 6.48
CA ASN A 123 1.51 5.93 5.05
C ASN A 123 0.31 6.38 4.18
N CYS A 124 -0.71 6.97 4.80
CA CYS A 124 -1.95 7.37 4.17
C CYS A 124 -2.12 8.90 4.25
N GLU A 125 -2.63 9.48 3.18
CA GLU A 125 -2.93 10.90 3.08
C GLU A 125 -4.35 11.07 2.52
N VAL A 126 -5.16 11.86 3.19
CA VAL A 126 -6.48 12.24 2.69
C VAL A 126 -6.27 13.26 1.58
N ILE A 127 -6.72 12.89 0.39
CA ILE A 127 -6.63 13.73 -0.80
C ILE A 127 -7.97 14.38 -1.14
N TYR A 128 -9.10 13.76 -0.74
CA TYR A 128 -10.43 14.33 -0.92
C TYR A 128 -11.33 14.02 0.28
N ILE A 129 -12.25 14.94 0.59
CA ILE A 129 -13.35 14.70 1.52
C ILE A 129 -14.67 14.95 0.79
N ASN A 130 -15.57 13.97 0.87
CA ASN A 130 -16.92 14.04 0.31
C ASN A 130 -17.89 14.47 1.42
N THR A 131 -18.63 15.55 1.18
CA THR A 131 -19.67 16.04 2.11
C THR A 131 -21.07 15.63 1.67
N VAL A 132 -22.04 15.75 2.60
CA VAL A 132 -23.46 15.43 2.34
C VAL A 132 -24.07 16.30 1.23
N ASP A 133 -23.56 17.53 1.06
CA ASP A 133 -23.98 18.45 0.02
C ASP A 133 -23.29 18.21 -1.34
N ASN A 134 -22.65 17.05 -1.52
CA ASN A 134 -21.82 16.70 -2.68
C ASN A 134 -20.69 17.70 -2.98
N GLN A 135 -20.23 18.45 -1.98
CA GLN A 135 -19.04 19.27 -2.12
C GLN A 135 -17.80 18.37 -1.91
N ILE A 136 -16.80 18.57 -2.77
CA ILE A 136 -15.52 17.85 -2.68
C ILE A 136 -14.47 18.85 -2.18
N LEU A 137 -13.87 18.55 -1.04
CA LEU A 137 -12.74 19.32 -0.51
C LEU A 137 -11.44 18.77 -1.10
N GLN A 138 -10.58 19.63 -1.64
CA GLN A 138 -9.29 19.29 -2.28
C GLN A 138 -8.15 20.19 -1.77
#